data_AF-A0A0K9HCN9-F1
#
_entry.id   AF-A0A0K9HCN9-F1
#
_cell.length_a   1.000
_cell.length_b   1.000
_cell.length_c   1.000
_cell.angle_alpha   90.00
_cell.angle_beta   90.00
_cell.angle_gamma   90.00
#
_symmetry.space_group_name_H-M   'P 1'
#
loop_
_entity.id
_entity.type
_entity.pdbx_description
1 polymer ?
#
loop_
_entity_poly.entity_id
_entity_poly.type
_entity_poly.pdbx_seq_one_letter_code
_entity_poly.pdbx_strand_id
1 'polypeptide(L)' 'MRSVLFRAMIPLIRHNEAFRELHEYYTTRSVNPLTGKQSIVALCRKLLNVLFAICTKKQAFDAERMKQDVLSQVQRAA' A
#
# COMPACT_ATOMS: atom_id res chain seq x y z
N MET A 1 11.40 13.99 -5.82
CA MET A 1 10.21 13.18 -6.17
C MET A 1 9.84 12.14 -5.12
N ARG A 2 10.75 11.25 -4.67
CA ARG A 2 10.44 10.23 -3.62
C ARG A 2 10.00 10.82 -2.28
N SER A 3 10.51 11.99 -1.91
CA SER A 3 10.19 12.68 -0.64
C SER A 3 8.74 13.13 -0.53
N VAL A 4 8.10 13.50 -1.64
CA VAL A 4 6.70 13.98 -1.65
C VAL A 4 5.75 12.84 -1.37
N LEU A 5 5.90 11.72 -2.09
CA LEU A 5 5.11 10.51 -1.86
C LEU A 5 5.29 9.99 -0.44
N PHE A 6 6.53 9.97 0.07
CA PHE A 6 6.80 9.57 1.44
C PHE A 6 6.08 10.45 2.47
N ARG A 7 6.17 11.77 2.30
CA ARG A 7 5.49 12.74 3.18
C ARG A 7 3.97 12.66 3.09
N ALA A 8 3.42 12.36 1.92
CA ALA A 8 1.99 12.14 1.73
C ALA A 8 1.52 10.80 2.35
N MET A 9 2.39 9.79 2.36
CA MET A 9 2.05 8.48 2.91
C MET A 9 1.93 8.47 4.43
N ILE A 10 2.71 9.30 5.14
CA ILE A 10 2.66 9.37 6.62
C ILE A 10 1.26 9.73 7.16
N PRO A 11 0.62 10.84 6.74
CA PRO A 11 -0.74 11.14 7.19
C PRO A 11 -1.75 10.13 6.62
N LEU A 12 -1.54 9.60 5.41
CA LEU A 12 -2.44 8.60 4.82
C LEU A 12 -2.49 7.33 5.68
N ILE A 13 -1.33 6.81 6.08
CA ILE A 13 -1.22 5.64 6.98
C ILE A 13 -1.84 5.95 8.34
N ARG A 14 -1.71 7.19 8.84
CA ARG A 14 -2.29 7.59 10.12
C ARG A 14 -3.82 7.65 10.09
N HIS A 15 -4.40 8.16 9.00
CA HIS A 15 -5.84 8.43 8.90
C HIS A 15 -6.62 7.34 8.17
N ASN A 16 -5.95 6.40 7.49
CA ASN A 16 -6.60 5.31 6.76
C ASN A 16 -6.13 3.97 7.30
N GLU A 17 -7.03 3.28 8.00
CA GLU A 17 -6.75 2.00 8.65
C GLU A 17 -6.27 0.93 7.65
N ALA A 18 -6.79 0.91 6.42
CA ALA A 18 -6.37 -0.08 5.42
C ALA A 18 -4.90 0.10 5.02
N PHE A 19 -4.41 1.33 4.91
CA PHE A 19 -2.99 1.60 4.65
C PHE A 19 -2.12 1.31 5.86
N ARG A 20 -2.64 1.49 7.08
CA ARG A 20 -1.97 1.12 8.33
C ARG A 20 -1.80 -0.38 8.47
N GLU A 21 -2.89 -1.14 8.32
CA GLU A 21 -2.87 -2.61 8.35
C GLU A 21 -1.89 -3.17 7.32
N LEU A 22 -1.87 -2.60 6.10
CA LEU A 22 -0.90 -3.00 5.07
C LEU A 22 0.53 -2.66 5.45
N HIS A 23 0.78 -1.49 6.06
CA HIS A 23 2.11 -1.12 6.54
C HIS A 23 2.60 -2.12 7.60
N GLU A 24 1.76 -2.40 8.58
CA GLU A 24 2.02 -3.35 9.66
C GLU A 24 2.28 -4.74 9.07
N TYR A 25 1.40 -5.25 8.20
CA TYR A 25 1.56 -6.52 7.50
C TYR A 25 2.90 -6.63 6.76
N TYR A 26 3.30 -5.60 6.02
CA TYR A 26 4.58 -5.61 5.31
C TYR A 26 5.80 -5.65 6.24
N THR A 27 5.67 -5.09 7.44
CA THR A 27 6.75 -5.10 8.46
C THR A 27 6.76 -6.36 9.31
N THR A 28 5.61 -7.02 9.51
CA THR A 28 5.46 -8.19 10.40
C THR A 28 5.38 -9.53 9.65
N ARG A 29 5.37 -9.52 8.31
CA ARG A 29 5.32 -10.75 7.50
C ARG A 29 6.48 -11.70 7.82
N SER A 30 6.18 -12.99 7.92
CA SER A 30 7.15 -14.05 8.22
C SER A 30 8.17 -14.28 7.09
N VAL A 31 7.80 -13.99 5.83
CA VAL A 31 8.66 -14.15 4.66
C VAL A 31 9.14 -12.78 4.18
N ASN A 32 10.45 -12.54 4.26
CA ASN A 32 11.14 -11.32 3.82
C ASN A 32 10.58 -10.02 4.45
N PRO A 33 10.57 -9.85 5.78
CA PRO A 33 10.02 -8.65 6.43
C PRO A 33 10.62 -7.37 5.83
N LEU A 34 9.77 -6.43 5.43
CA LEU A 34 10.24 -5.16 4.86
C LEU A 34 10.59 -4.22 5.99
N THR A 35 11.74 -3.55 5.87
CA THR A 35 12.06 -2.43 6.77
C THR A 35 11.01 -1.33 6.63
N GLY A 36 10.75 -0.55 7.68
CA GLY A 36 9.70 0.49 7.66
C GLY A 36 9.81 1.44 6.47
N LYS A 37 11.05 1.76 6.04
CA LYS A 37 11.28 2.57 4.84
C LYS A 37 10.87 1.86 3.54
N GLN A 38 11.20 0.58 3.40
CA GLN A 38 10.83 -0.23 2.23
C GLN A 38 9.32 -0.48 2.16
N SER A 39 8.67 -0.70 3.29
CA SER A 39 7.20 -0.82 3.36
C SER A 39 6.53 0.44 2.82
N ILE A 40 6.97 1.63 3.23
CA ILE A 40 6.42 2.89 2.69
C ILE A 40 6.67 3.02 1.19
N VAL A 41 7.83 2.62 0.66
CA VAL A 41 8.08 2.63 -0.80
C VAL A 41 7.12 1.69 -1.54
N ALA A 42 6.85 0.50 -1.01
CA ALA A 42 5.88 -0.43 -1.59
C ALA A 42 4.46 0.15 -1.56
N LEU A 43 4.08 0.79 -0.46
CA LEU A 43 2.80 1.48 -0.31
C LEU A 43 2.66 2.67 -1.26
N CYS A 44 3.72 3.44 -1.51
CA CYS A 44 3.71 4.53 -2.50
C CYS A 44 3.34 4.01 -3.91
N ARG A 45 3.89 2.86 -4.33
CA ARG A 45 3.51 2.23 -5.61
C ARG A 45 2.05 1.82 -5.61
N LYS A 46 1.56 1.25 -4.50
CA LYS A 46 0.15 0.86 -4.36
C LYS A 46 -0.79 2.05 -4.44
N LEU A 47 -0.45 3.16 -3.76
CA LEU A 47 -1.21 4.41 -3.82
C LEU A 47 -1.30 4.93 -5.26
N LEU A 48 -0.20 4.93 -6.01
CA LEU A 48 -0.20 5.35 -7.41
C LEU A 48 -1.15 4.50 -8.27
N ASN A 49 -1.17 3.18 -8.06
CA ASN A 49 -2.11 2.29 -8.76
C ASN A 49 -3.57 2.57 -8.39
N VAL A 50 -3.84 2.84 -7.10
CA VAL A 50 -5.18 3.21 -6.64
C VAL A 50 -5.63 4.53 -7.27
N LEU A 51 -4.79 5.57 -7.24
CA LEU A 51 -5.07 6.86 -7.86
C LEU A 51 -5.29 6.71 -9.37
N PHE A 52 -4.47 5.91 -10.04
CA PHE A 52 -4.63 5.61 -11.46
C PHE A 52 -5.97 4.90 -11.74
N ALA A 53 -6.35 3.91 -10.93
CA ALA A 53 -7.64 3.23 -11.07
C ALA A 53 -8.82 4.19 -10.86
N ILE A 54 -8.74 5.09 -9.88
CA ILE A 54 -9.78 6.10 -9.63
C ILE A 54 -9.88 7.06 -10.82
N CYS A 55 -8.76 7.62 -11.28
CA CYS A 55 -8.75 8.60 -12.37
C CYS A 55 -9.14 7.99 -13.72
N THR A 56 -8.63 6.81 -14.05
CA THR A 56 -8.75 6.21 -15.38
C THR A 56 -9.96 5.29 -15.50
N LYS A 57 -10.28 4.53 -14.45
CA LYS A 57 -11.39 3.56 -14.45
C LYS A 57 -12.64 4.08 -13.75
N LYS A 58 -12.60 5.29 -13.16
CA LYS A 58 -13.68 5.87 -12.33
C LYS A 58 -14.18 4.92 -11.24
N GLN A 59 -13.29 4.05 -10.77
CA GLN A 59 -13.61 3.06 -9.74
C GLN A 59 -13.43 3.70 -8.37
N ALA A 60 -14.44 3.58 -7.51
CA ALA A 60 -14.34 4.03 -6.12
C ALA A 60 -13.24 3.26 -5.38
N PHE A 61 -12.57 3.93 -4.43
CA PHE A 61 -11.61 3.28 -3.56
C PHE A 61 -12.31 2.24 -2.69
N ASP A 62 -11.83 1.00 -2.74
CA ASP A 62 -12.31 -0.11 -1.95
C ASP A 62 -11.13 -0.72 -1.18
N ALA A 63 -11.18 -0.57 0.15
CA ALA A 63 -10.12 -1.00 1.05
C ALA A 63 -9.98 -2.53 1.11
N GLU A 64 -11.10 -3.27 1.10
CA GLU A 64 -11.10 -4.73 1.15
C GLU A 64 -10.51 -5.30 -0.13
N ARG A 65 -10.95 -4.76 -1.28
CA ARG A 65 -10.40 -5.13 -2.59
C ARG A 65 -8.91 -4.81 -2.68
N MET A 66 -8.45 -3.69 -2.11
CA MET A 66 -7.04 -3.34 -2.07
C MET A 66 -6.23 -4.36 -1.25
N LYS A 67 -6.73 -4.77 -0.07
CA LYS A 67 -6.10 -5.78 0.79
C LYS A 67 -6.04 -7.14 0.11
N GLN A 68 -7.12 -7.59 -0.51
CA GLN A 68 -7.15 -8.84 -1.29
C GLN A 68 -6.15 -8.82 -2.46
N ASP A 69 -6.04 -7.70 -3.17
CA ASP A 69 -5.07 -7.56 -4.26
C ASP A 69 -3.62 -7.63 -3.71
N VAL A 70 -3.33 -7.11 -2.52
CA VAL A 70 -2.01 -7.28 -1.89
C VAL A 70 -1.73 -8.75 -1.54
N LEU A 71 -2.69 -9.43 -0.90
CA LEU A 71 -2.53 -10.84 -0.52
C LEU A 71 -2.30 -11.73 -1.77
N SER A 72 -3.07 -11.51 -2.83
CA SER A 72 -2.91 -12.27 -4.08
C SER A 72 -1.58 -11.97 -4.80
N GLN A 73 -1.06 -10.75 -4.73
CA GLN A 73 0.26 -10.41 -5.26
C GLN A 73 1.40 -11.06 -4.46
N VAL A 74 1.26 -11.15 -3.13
CA VAL A 74 2.24 -11.85 -2.27
C VAL A 74 2.26 -13.34 -2.58
N GLN A 75 1.09 -13.97 -2.76
CA GLN A 75 0.99 -15.38 -3.15
C GLN A 75 1.56 -15.68 -4.53
N ARG A 76 1.55 -14.71 -5.45
CA ARG A 76 2.13 -14.86 -6.80
C ARG A 76 3.65 -14.67 -6.85
N ALA A 77 4.22 -14.05 -5.82
CA ALA A 77 5.66 -13.80 -5.72
C ALA A 77 6.37 -14.83 -4.81
N ALA A 78 5.61 -15.75 -4.21
CA ALA A 78 6.10 -16.92 -3.46
C ALA A 78 6.19 -18.13 -4.39
#